data_AF-A0A9E0HHU6-F1
#
_entry.id   AF-A0A9E0HHU6-F1
#
_cell.length_a   1.000
_cell.length_b   1.000
_cell.length_c   1.000
_cell.angle_alpha   90.00
_cell.angle_beta   90.00
_cell.angle_gamma   90.00
#
_symmetry.space_group_name_H-M   'P 1'
#
loop_
_entity.id
_entity.type
_entity.pdbx_description
1 polymer ?
#
loop_
_entity_poly.entity_id
_entity_poly.type
_entity_poly.pdbx_seq_one_letter_code
_entity_poly.pdbx_strand_id
1 'polypeptide(L)' 'MEAHDETDTPADAPKTPGTARYGELKALVASMEADFNKFFNDGNKAAGTRVRAAMQQLKAFAQAVRTEVQNVKNEGKS' A
#
# COMPACT_ATOMS: atom_id res chain seq x y z
N MET A 1 19.06 0.42 -26.75
CA MET A 1 18.95 1.85 -26.46
C MET A 1 17.54 2.05 -25.96
N GLU A 2 17.40 2.16 -24.64
CA GLU A 2 16.11 2.39 -23.99
C GLU A 2 15.59 3.77 -24.39
N ALA A 3 14.33 3.82 -24.79
CA ALA A 3 13.55 5.04 -24.81
C ALA A 3 12.16 4.65 -24.28
N HIS A 4 12.06 4.69 -22.95
CA HIS A 4 10.77 4.77 -22.28
C HIS A 4 10.24 6.19 -22.50
N ASP A 5 9.21 6.30 -23.32
CA ASP A 5 8.28 7.43 -23.30
C ASP A 5 6.85 6.89 -23.44
N GLU A 6 5.88 7.67 -22.98
CA GLU A 6 4.44 7.43 -22.86
C GLU A 6 4.01 6.57 -21.64
N THR A 7 3.20 7.05 -20.70
CA THR A 7 2.21 8.12 -20.74
C THR A 7 2.07 8.85 -19.40
N ASP A 8 2.04 10.18 -19.49
CA ASP A 8 1.24 11.04 -18.62
C ASP A 8 -0.25 10.79 -18.93
N THR A 9 -1.07 10.41 -17.95
CA THR A 9 -2.54 10.49 -18.03
C THR A 9 -3.16 10.33 -16.63
N PRO A 10 -4.36 10.89 -16.39
CA PRO A 10 -4.57 12.22 -15.86
C PRO A 10 -5.23 12.16 -14.47
N ALA A 11 -5.24 13.31 -13.79
CA ALA A 11 -6.11 13.53 -12.66
C ALA A 11 -7.59 13.24 -13.04
N ASP A 12 -8.31 12.63 -12.10
CA ASP A 12 -9.76 12.47 -12.08
C ASP A 12 -10.37 11.36 -12.98
N ALA A 13 -10.20 10.11 -12.53
CA ALA A 13 -11.03 8.98 -12.96
C ALA A 13 -11.78 8.42 -11.74
N PRO A 14 -13.04 7.95 -11.90
CA PRO A 14 -13.86 7.50 -10.79
C PRO A 14 -13.12 6.40 -10.03
N LYS A 15 -12.98 6.57 -8.71
CA LYS A 15 -12.32 5.61 -7.82
C LYS A 15 -13.08 4.29 -7.81
N THR A 16 -12.79 3.43 -8.78
CA THR A 16 -13.17 2.02 -8.73
C THR A 16 -12.54 1.44 -7.45
N PRO A 17 -13.30 0.76 -6.57
CA PRO A 17 -12.81 0.34 -5.26
C PRO A 17 -11.49 -0.45 -5.31
N GLY A 18 -11.29 -1.25 -6.35
CA GLY A 18 -10.08 -2.05 -6.54
C GLY A 18 -8.80 -1.25 -6.82
N THR A 19 -8.87 -0.22 -7.67
CA THR A 19 -7.68 0.60 -8.03
C THR A 19 -7.30 1.56 -6.91
N ALA A 20 -8.27 2.03 -6.12
CA ALA A 20 -8.03 2.87 -4.95
C ALA A 20 -7.28 2.13 -3.84
N ARG A 21 -7.73 0.92 -3.47
CA ARG A 21 -7.06 0.11 -2.42
C ARG A 21 -5.63 -0.29 -2.79
N TYR A 22 -5.39 -0.57 -4.07
CA TYR A 22 -4.05 -0.86 -4.55
C TYR A 22 -3.13 0.37 -4.46
N GLY A 23 -3.63 1.56 -4.80
CA GLY A 23 -2.88 2.81 -4.65
C GLY A 23 -2.50 3.10 -3.19
N GLU A 24 -3.46 2.94 -2.25
CA GLU A 24 -3.23 3.09 -0.81
C GLU A 24 -2.15 2.12 -0.29
N LEU A 25 -2.20 0.86 -0.73
CA LEU A 25 -1.20 -0.15 -0.37
C LEU A 25 0.20 0.25 -0.84
N LYS A 26 0.34 0.69 -2.10
CA LYS A 26 1.63 1.14 -2.64
C LYS A 26 2.18 2.34 -1.88
N ALA A 27 1.33 3.32 -1.59
CA ALA A 27 1.73 4.50 -0.82
C ALA A 27 2.19 4.13 0.59
N LEU A 28 1.47 3.21 1.26
CA LEU A 28 1.86 2.72 2.57
C LEU A 28 3.24 2.06 2.53
N VAL A 29 3.48 1.15 1.58
CA VAL A 29 4.78 0.47 1.45
C VAL A 29 5.91 1.46 1.10
N ALA A 30 5.68 2.37 0.16
CA ALA A 30 6.67 3.38 -0.25
C ALA A 30 7.08 4.29 0.93
N SER A 31 6.13 4.66 1.79
CA SER A 31 6.42 5.50 2.97
C SER A 31 7.38 4.85 3.98
N MET A 32 7.50 3.52 3.95
CA MET A 32 8.32 2.76 4.90
C MET A 32 9.78 2.61 4.47
N GLU A 33 10.08 2.80 3.18
CA GLU A 33 11.39 2.50 2.59
C GLU A 33 12.54 3.16 3.34
N ALA A 34 12.41 4.45 3.67
CA ALA A 34 13.42 5.20 4.38
C ALA A 34 13.71 4.64 5.79
N ASP A 35 12.67 4.16 6.50
CA ASP A 35 12.82 3.58 7.82
C ASP A 35 13.37 2.15 7.77
N PHE A 36 13.04 1.38 6.72
CA PHE A 36 13.69 0.09 6.46
C PHE A 36 15.19 0.26 6.26
N ASN A 37 15.59 1.16 5.35
CA ASN A 37 17.01 1.41 5.08
C ASN A 37 17.75 1.84 6.35
N LYS A 38 17.19 2.82 7.10
CA LYS A 38 17.80 3.28 8.36
C LYS A 38 17.90 2.19 9.42
N PHE A 39 16.92 1.29 9.51
CA PHE A 39 16.94 0.23 10.51
C PHE A 39 17.92 -0.90 10.14
N PHE A 40 17.83 -1.43 8.91
CA PHE A 40 18.59 -2.59 8.48
C PHE A 40 20.04 -2.27 8.09
N ASN A 41 20.30 -1.08 7.53
CA ASN A 41 21.66 -0.68 7.12
C ASN A 41 22.38 0.12 8.21
N ASP A 42 21.68 1.06 8.87
CA ASP A 42 22.31 1.99 9.83
C ASP A 42 22.11 1.58 11.30
N GLY A 43 21.35 0.52 11.58
CA GLY A 43 21.07 0.05 12.94
C GLY A 43 20.21 1.02 13.77
N ASN A 44 19.46 1.93 13.14
CA ASN A 44 18.69 2.97 13.82
C ASN A 44 17.47 2.40 14.57
N LYS A 45 17.55 2.33 15.91
CA LYS A 45 16.49 1.79 16.77
C LYS A 45 15.14 2.52 16.63
N ALA A 46 15.14 3.84 16.48
CA ALA A 46 13.91 4.61 16.32
C ALA A 46 13.23 4.33 14.96
N ALA A 47 14.03 4.13 13.90
CA ALA A 47 13.52 3.65 12.62
C ALA A 47 12.90 2.25 12.76
N GLY A 48 13.52 1.36 13.55
CA GLY A 48 12.94 0.04 13.87
C GLY A 48 11.56 0.11 14.53
N THR A 49 11.35 1.03 15.48
CA THR A 49 10.03 1.27 16.07
C THR A 49 9.01 1.71 15.03
N ARG A 50 9.39 2.60 14.10
CA ARG A 50 8.51 3.06 13.03
C ARG A 50 8.20 1.97 12.02
N VAL A 51 9.19 1.18 11.58
CA VAL A 51 8.97 -0.01 10.72
C VAL A 51 7.96 -0.95 11.36
N ARG A 52 8.13 -1.26 12.65
CA ARG A 52 7.20 -2.13 13.38
C ARG A 52 5.78 -1.56 13.40
N ALA A 53 5.61 -0.29 13.72
CA ALA A 53 4.30 0.35 13.78
C ALA A 53 3.61 0.36 12.40
N ALA A 54 4.34 0.74 11.36
CA ALA A 54 3.82 0.75 10.00
C ALA A 54 3.50 -0.67 9.48
N MET A 55 4.25 -1.71 9.90
CA MET A 55 3.91 -3.10 9.59
C MET A 55 2.62 -3.56 10.29
N GLN A 56 2.33 -3.07 11.49
CA GLN A 56 1.03 -3.32 12.15
C GLN A 56 -0.11 -2.65 11.39
N GLN A 57 0.09 -1.42 10.92
CA GLN A 57 -0.89 -0.72 10.08
C GLN A 57 -1.14 -1.45 8.76
N LEU A 58 -0.07 -1.93 8.11
CA LEU A 58 -0.18 -2.73 6.89
C LEU A 58 -0.98 -4.02 7.11
N LYS A 59 -0.75 -4.73 8.21
CA LYS A 59 -1.53 -5.92 8.58
C LYS A 59 -3.02 -5.57 8.74
N ALA A 60 -3.33 -4.49 9.46
CA ALA A 60 -4.71 -4.07 9.67
C ALA A 60 -5.40 -3.69 8.35
N PHE A 61 -4.69 -2.94 7.50
CA PHE A 61 -5.15 -2.56 6.16
C PHE A 61 -5.44 -3.78 5.29
N ALA A 62 -4.50 -4.72 5.20
CA ALA A 62 -4.66 -5.95 4.43
C ALA A 62 -5.87 -6.77 4.90
N GLN A 63 -6.09 -6.83 6.23
CA GLN A 63 -7.25 -7.51 6.79
C GLN A 63 -8.56 -6.81 6.43
N ALA A 64 -8.61 -5.48 6.48
CA ALA A 64 -9.78 -4.71 6.09
C ALA A 64 -10.16 -4.95 4.62
N VAL A 65 -9.18 -4.82 3.72
CA VAL A 65 -9.37 -5.08 2.28
C VAL A 65 -9.83 -6.52 2.02
N ARG A 66 -9.25 -7.51 2.71
CA ARG A 66 -9.69 -8.90 2.61
C ARG A 66 -11.16 -9.06 3.02
N THR A 67 -11.57 -8.46 4.14
CA THR A 67 -12.95 -8.52 4.62
C THR A 67 -13.91 -7.88 3.62
N GLU A 68 -13.56 -6.72 3.06
CA GLU A 68 -14.35 -6.05 2.02
C GLU A 68 -14.56 -6.94 0.79
N VAL A 69 -13.51 -7.60 0.31
CA VAL A 69 -13.61 -8.56 -0.81
C VAL A 69 -14.55 -9.72 -0.47
N GLN A 70 -14.47 -10.26 0.75
CA GLN A 70 -15.38 -11.34 1.17
C GLN A 70 -16.83 -10.85 1.25
N ASN A 71 -17.06 -9.63 1.75
CA ASN A 71 -18.39 -9.05 1.84
C ASN A 71 -19.02 -8.87 0.46
N VAL A 72 -18.29 -8.28 -0.50
CA VAL A 72 -18.76 -8.13 -1.90
C VAL A 72 -19.10 -9.49 -2.52
N LYS A 73 -18.28 -10.52 -2.27
CA LYS A 73 -18.55 -11.88 -2.77
C LYS A 73 -19.81 -12.50 -2.14
N ASN A 74 -20.08 -12.21 -0.88
CA ASN A 74 -21.22 -12.75 -0.14
C ASN A 74 -22.52 -11.98 -0.46
N GLU A 75 -22.44 -10.68 -0.74
CA GLU A 75 -23.57 -9.85 -1.21
C GLU A 75 -24.04 -10.28 -2.61
N GLY A 76 -23.13 -10.62 -3.51
CA GLY A 76 -23.45 -11.19 -4.83
C GLY A 76 -24.01 -12.62 -4.80
N LYS A 77 -24.24 -13.20 -3.61
CA LYS A 77 -24.83 -14.52 -3.39
C LYS A 77 -26.27 -14.48 -2.87
N SER A 78 -26.92 -13.31 -2.89
CA SER A 78 -28.32 -13.12 -2.49
C SER A 78 -29.25 -13.04 -3.69
#